data_AF-A0A4Q7XEV0-F1
#
_entry.id   AF-A0A4Q7XEV0-F1
#
_cell.length_a   1.000
_cell.length_b   1.000
_cell.length_c   1.000
_cell.angle_alpha   90.00
_cell.angle_beta   90.00
_cell.angle_gamma   90.00
#
_symmetry.space_group_name_H-M   'P 1'
#
loop_
_entity.id
_entity.type
_entity.pdbx_description
1 polymer ?
#
loop_
_entity_poly.entity_id
_entity_poly.type
_entity_poly.pdbx_seq_one_letter_code
_entity_poly.pdbx_strand_id
1 'polypeptide(L)'
;MIRVVTVGGLRRLREDAEQARARAREVQGQADAAFRRHVRTVWELTSRAESVESDAGILREHVTEVEAALQRARADVAERAEHVGRLLGELETARRADRSLVLLLHYGEPHSIHTDASAARAYVATRGVPVHAWGPGDERPAAQVLWRILPFTRDETVKGFRSVDVAPPDGREGAA
;
A
#
# COMPACT_ATOMS: atom_id res chain seq x y z
N MET A 1 -39.88 29.26 95.45
CA MET A 1 -41.18 28.94 94.81
C MET A 1 -41.12 27.49 94.34
N ILE A 2 -41.76 26.57 95.06
CA ILE A 2 -41.73 25.13 94.74
C ILE A 2 -43.00 24.81 93.97
N ARG A 3 -42.89 24.42 92.69
CA ARG A 3 -44.04 23.93 91.90
C ARG A 3 -44.35 22.51 92.35
N VAL A 4 -45.50 22.32 93.01
CA VAL A 4 -46.02 20.98 93.32
C VAL A 4 -46.50 20.36 92.01
N VAL A 5 -45.72 19.41 91.48
CA VAL A 5 -46.11 18.66 90.28
C VAL A 5 -47.10 17.58 90.72
N THR A 6 -48.28 17.57 90.12
CA THR A 6 -49.27 16.53 90.39
C THR A 6 -48.83 15.20 89.77
N VAL A 7 -49.24 14.08 90.37
CA VAL A 7 -48.98 12.73 89.84
C VAL A 7 -49.38 12.60 88.36
N GLY A 8 -50.47 13.27 87.95
CA GLY A 8 -50.89 13.32 86.55
C GLY A 8 -49.90 14.02 85.61
N GLY A 9 -49.19 15.05 86.07
CA GLY A 9 -48.16 15.74 85.29
C GLY A 9 -46.93 14.88 85.03
N LEU A 10 -46.47 14.12 86.05
CA LEU A 10 -45.37 13.18 85.89
C LEU A 10 -45.72 12.03 84.95
N ARG A 11 -46.98 11.57 84.97
CA ARG A 11 -47.45 10.51 84.05
C ARG A 11 -47.38 10.96 82.59
N ARG A 12 -47.87 12.18 82.28
CA ARG A 12 -47.81 12.76 80.93
C ARG A 12 -46.37 12.95 80.45
N LEU A 13 -45.49 13.49 81.29
CA LEU A 13 -44.06 13.64 80.96
C LEU A 13 -43.39 12.29 80.63
N ARG A 14 -43.78 11.23 81.33
CA ARG A 14 -43.28 9.88 81.06
C ARG A 14 -43.80 9.35 79.72
N GLU A 15 -45.09 9.50 79.46
CA GLU A 15 -45.72 9.13 78.19
C GLU A 15 -45.06 9.89 77.02
N ASP A 16 -44.86 11.21 77.15
CA ASP A 16 -44.18 12.05 76.15
C ASP A 16 -42.73 11.61 75.92
N ALA A 17 -41.99 11.29 76.99
CA ALA A 17 -40.61 10.82 76.88
C ALA A 17 -40.52 9.44 76.20
N GLU A 18 -41.45 8.53 76.50
CA GLU A 18 -41.54 7.23 75.83
C GLU A 18 -41.87 7.39 74.34
N GLN A 19 -42.81 8.28 74.00
CA GLN A 19 -43.15 8.59 72.62
C GLN A 19 -41.99 9.27 71.87
N ALA A 20 -41.27 10.18 72.50
CA ALA A 20 -40.09 10.83 71.92
C ALA A 20 -38.97 9.82 71.64
N ARG A 21 -38.74 8.87 72.56
CA ARG A 21 -37.77 7.77 72.37
C ARG A 21 -38.19 6.84 71.24
N ALA A 22 -39.48 6.52 71.12
CA ALA A 22 -39.99 5.72 70.01
C ALA A 22 -39.76 6.41 68.66
N ARG A 23 -40.10 7.70 68.55
CA ARG A 23 -39.86 8.53 67.36
C ARG A 23 -38.37 8.63 67.01
N ALA A 24 -37.50 8.83 68.01
CA ALA A 24 -36.07 8.89 67.78
C ALA A 24 -35.51 7.59 67.18
N ARG A 25 -35.96 6.42 67.67
CA ARG A 25 -35.56 5.12 67.13
C ARG A 25 -36.07 4.91 65.71
N GLU A 26 -37.29 5.34 65.42
CA GLU A 26 -37.85 5.25 64.08
C GLU A 26 -37.06 6.11 63.09
N VAL A 27 -36.79 7.37 63.42
CA VAL A 27 -36.00 8.29 62.60
C VAL A 27 -34.58 7.74 62.39
N GLN A 28 -33.96 7.22 63.45
CA GLN A 28 -32.64 6.58 63.35
C GLN A 28 -32.68 5.36 62.41
N GLY A 29 -33.69 4.49 62.54
CA GLY A 29 -33.84 3.33 61.66
C GLY A 29 -34.05 3.72 60.18
N GLN A 30 -34.81 4.79 59.93
CA GLN A 30 -34.99 5.34 58.59
C GLN A 30 -33.68 5.93 58.03
N ALA A 31 -32.94 6.68 58.85
CA ALA A 31 -31.64 7.23 58.49
C ALA A 31 -30.63 6.13 58.17
N ASP A 32 -30.54 5.10 59.01
CA ASP A 32 -29.65 3.95 58.81
C ASP A 32 -30.01 3.17 57.54
N ALA A 33 -31.31 3.05 57.23
CA ALA A 33 -31.76 2.42 55.98
C ALA A 33 -31.41 3.26 54.76
N ALA A 34 -31.59 4.58 54.82
CA ALA A 34 -31.21 5.50 53.75
C ALA A 34 -29.68 5.50 53.52
N PHE A 35 -28.90 5.56 54.59
CA PHE A 35 -27.44 5.50 54.54
C PHE A 35 -26.95 4.20 53.93
N ARG A 36 -27.49 3.05 54.35
CA ARG A 36 -27.13 1.75 53.75
C ARG A 36 -27.44 1.67 52.26
N ARG A 37 -28.57 2.21 51.82
CA ARG A 37 -28.90 2.29 50.38
C ARG A 37 -27.90 3.18 49.65
N HIS A 38 -27.58 4.34 50.21
CA HIS A 38 -26.62 5.26 49.61
C HIS A 38 -25.24 4.63 49.46
N VAL A 39 -24.71 3.99 50.51
CA VAL A 39 -23.41 3.31 50.47
C VAL A 39 -23.39 2.23 49.38
N ARG A 40 -24.45 1.45 49.25
CA ARG A 40 -24.55 0.43 48.19
C ARG A 40 -24.53 1.06 46.80
N THR A 41 -25.33 2.10 46.57
CA THR A 41 -25.37 2.78 45.27
C THR A 41 -24.03 3.42 44.91
N VAL A 42 -23.34 4.04 45.87
CA VAL A 42 -22.00 4.59 45.64
C VAL A 42 -21.04 3.48 45.25
N TRP A 43 -21.04 2.36 45.96
CA TRP A 43 -20.17 1.23 45.65
C TRP A 43 -20.43 0.64 44.25
N GLU A 44 -21.70 0.46 43.88
CA GLU A 44 -22.09 -0.01 42.53
C GLU A 44 -21.64 0.97 41.43
N LEU A 45 -21.81 2.27 41.65
CA LEU A 45 -21.37 3.29 40.69
C LEU A 45 -19.85 3.36 40.57
N THR A 46 -19.13 3.28 41.68
CA THR A 46 -17.67 3.24 41.70
C THR A 46 -17.16 2.01 40.96
N SER A 47 -17.67 0.83 41.26
CA SER A 47 -17.27 -0.40 40.58
C SER A 47 -17.52 -0.33 39.06
N ARG A 48 -18.65 0.26 38.65
CA ARG A 48 -18.94 0.47 37.23
C ARG A 48 -17.98 1.47 36.59
N ALA A 49 -17.65 2.55 37.28
CA ALA A 49 -16.72 3.56 36.79
C ALA A 49 -15.32 2.96 36.59
N GLU A 50 -14.82 2.22 37.58
CA GLU A 50 -13.54 1.51 37.50
C GLU A 50 -13.48 0.54 36.31
N SER A 51 -14.56 -0.23 36.08
CA SER A 51 -14.63 -1.13 34.92
C SER A 51 -14.59 -0.37 33.59
N VAL A 52 -15.33 0.73 33.47
CA VAL A 52 -15.33 1.54 32.23
C VAL A 52 -13.97 2.20 32.01
N GLU A 53 -13.30 2.66 33.06
CA GLU A 53 -11.95 3.22 32.98
C GLU A 53 -10.93 2.18 32.53
N SER A 54 -11.03 0.96 33.06
CA SER A 54 -10.21 -0.19 32.63
C SER A 54 -10.43 -0.50 31.16
N ASP A 55 -11.69 -0.63 30.73
CA ASP A 55 -12.04 -0.91 29.33
C ASP A 55 -11.54 0.20 28.39
N ALA A 56 -11.66 1.46 28.81
CA ALA A 56 -11.14 2.60 28.06
C ALA A 56 -9.60 2.61 27.98
N GLY A 57 -8.92 2.06 28.99
CA GLY A 57 -7.47 1.84 28.98
C GLY A 57 -7.07 0.82 27.92
N ILE A 58 -7.72 -0.35 27.94
CA ILE A 58 -7.50 -1.43 26.96
C ILE A 58 -7.76 -0.93 25.53
N LEU A 59 -8.86 -0.20 25.31
CA LEU A 59 -9.17 0.35 23.98
C LEU A 59 -8.12 1.34 23.49
N ARG A 60 -7.58 2.19 24.37
CA ARG A 60 -6.51 3.13 24.01
C ARG A 60 -5.26 2.38 23.56
N GLU A 61 -4.87 1.32 24.25
CA GLU A 61 -3.73 0.48 23.86
C GLU A 61 -3.94 -0.13 22.46
N HIS A 62 -5.11 -0.74 22.21
CA HIS A 62 -5.43 -1.30 20.90
C HIS A 62 -5.43 -0.25 19.78
N VAL A 63 -5.94 0.96 20.03
CA VAL A 63 -5.89 2.05 19.05
C VAL A 63 -4.45 2.39 18.71
N THR A 64 -3.58 2.53 19.71
CA THR A 64 -2.16 2.82 19.46
C THR A 64 -1.45 1.72 18.67
N GLU A 65 -1.77 0.46 18.93
CA GLU A 65 -1.21 -0.68 18.21
C GLU A 65 -1.67 -0.70 16.74
N VAL A 66 -2.97 -0.48 16.50
CA VAL A 66 -3.55 -0.43 15.15
C VAL A 66 -2.99 0.76 14.36
N GLU A 67 -2.83 1.92 14.98
CA GLU A 67 -2.20 3.08 14.35
C GLU A 67 -0.76 2.79 13.93
N ALA A 68 0.03 2.16 14.82
CA ALA A 68 1.40 1.75 14.49
C ALA A 68 1.45 0.70 13.38
N ALA A 69 0.53 -0.27 13.37
CA ALA A 69 0.41 -1.26 12.30
C ALA A 69 0.03 -0.61 10.96
N LEU A 70 -0.91 0.34 10.97
CA LEU A 70 -1.33 1.07 9.78
C LEU A 70 -0.19 1.90 9.19
N GLN A 71 0.60 2.57 10.03
CA GLN A 71 1.75 3.34 9.55
C GLN A 71 2.81 2.45 8.90
N ARG A 72 3.11 1.29 9.50
CA ARG A 72 4.01 0.29 8.91
C ARG A 72 3.49 -0.20 7.56
N ALA A 73 2.22 -0.59 7.48
CA ALA A 73 1.61 -1.04 6.23
C ALA A 73 1.64 0.04 5.13
N ARG A 74 1.44 1.31 5.49
CA ARG A 74 1.55 2.44 4.54
C ARG A 74 2.97 2.61 4.02
N ALA A 75 3.97 2.50 4.90
CA ALA A 75 5.38 2.56 4.50
C ALA A 75 5.74 1.41 3.56
N ASP A 76 5.34 0.18 3.88
CA ASP A 76 5.58 -1.00 3.03
C ASP A 76 4.94 -0.86 1.64
N VAL A 77 3.71 -0.31 1.59
CA VAL A 77 3.03 -0.06 0.31
C VAL A 77 3.74 1.00 -0.51
N ALA A 78 4.23 2.07 0.13
CA ALA A 78 4.99 3.12 -0.55
C ALA A 78 6.31 2.56 -1.13
N GLU A 79 7.06 1.79 -0.34
CA GLU A 79 8.29 1.14 -0.81
C GLU A 79 8.03 0.21 -2.00
N ARG A 80 6.97 -0.60 -1.93
CA ARG A 80 6.58 -1.49 -3.04
C ARG A 80 6.16 -0.71 -4.27
N ALA A 81 5.44 0.40 -4.11
CA ALA A 81 5.03 1.24 -5.24
C ALA A 81 6.26 1.85 -5.94
N GLU A 82 7.26 2.33 -5.19
CA GLU A 82 8.52 2.81 -5.75
C GLU A 82 9.28 1.70 -6.47
N HIS A 83 9.34 0.50 -5.89
CA HIS A 83 10.00 -0.64 -6.50
C HIS A 83 9.34 -1.05 -7.83
N VAL A 84 8.00 -1.13 -7.85
CA VAL A 84 7.24 -1.40 -9.08
C VAL A 84 7.47 -0.30 -10.12
N GLY A 85 7.45 0.97 -9.71
CA GLY A 85 7.74 2.10 -10.61
C GLY A 85 9.13 1.99 -11.26
N ARG A 86 10.14 1.60 -10.47
CA ARG A 86 11.50 1.36 -10.97
C ARG A 86 11.54 0.20 -11.96
N LEU A 87 10.95 -0.95 -11.62
CA LEU A 87 10.91 -2.11 -12.50
C LEU A 87 10.17 -1.83 -13.81
N LEU A 88 9.09 -1.05 -13.77
CA LEU A 88 8.40 -0.60 -14.98
C LEU A 88 9.27 0.31 -15.84
N GLY A 89 10.03 1.21 -15.22
CA GLY A 89 11.01 2.05 -15.91
C GLY A 89 12.11 1.22 -16.57
N GLU A 90 12.69 0.27 -15.84
CA GLU A 90 13.69 -0.67 -16.35
C GLU A 90 13.14 -1.48 -17.53
N LEU A 91 11.94 -2.04 -17.40
CA LEU A 91 11.29 -2.80 -18.47
C LEU A 91 11.05 -1.95 -19.72
N GLU A 92 10.63 -0.70 -19.56
CA GLU A 92 10.41 0.21 -20.68
C GLU A 92 11.74 0.63 -21.34
N THR A 93 12.81 0.84 -20.55
CA THR A 93 14.15 1.11 -21.10
C THR A 93 14.69 -0.10 -21.88
N ALA A 94 14.54 -1.31 -21.33
CA ALA A 94 14.91 -2.54 -22.02
C ALA A 94 14.10 -2.77 -23.29
N ARG A 95 12.79 -2.43 -23.27
CA ARG A 95 11.93 -2.48 -24.46
C ARG A 95 12.42 -1.56 -25.58
N ARG A 96 12.89 -0.36 -25.24
CA ARG A 96 13.37 0.64 -26.21
C ARG A 96 14.80 0.39 -26.67
N ALA A 97 15.65 -0.12 -25.79
CA ALA A 97 17.07 -0.25 -26.05
C ALA A 97 17.43 -1.38 -27.03
N ASP A 98 16.58 -2.41 -27.20
CA ASP A 98 17.12 -3.69 -27.66
C ASP A 98 16.30 -4.48 -28.69
N ARG A 99 15.78 -3.86 -29.76
CA ARG A 99 15.35 -4.62 -30.97
C ARG A 99 15.61 -3.89 -32.28
N SER A 100 16.87 -3.72 -32.67
CA SER A 100 17.23 -3.56 -34.08
C SER A 100 17.29 -4.94 -34.74
N LEU A 101 16.13 -5.59 -34.90
CA LEU A 101 16.07 -6.85 -35.64
C LEU A 101 16.49 -6.59 -37.08
N VAL A 102 17.19 -7.54 -37.67
CA VAL A 102 17.58 -7.45 -39.07
C VAL A 102 17.02 -8.62 -39.86
N LEU A 103 16.49 -8.33 -41.04
CA LEU A 103 16.02 -9.31 -42.00
C LEU A 103 17.14 -9.55 -43.00
N LEU A 104 17.58 -10.79 -43.10
CA LEU A 104 18.50 -11.25 -44.12
C LEU A 104 17.69 -11.66 -45.36
N LEU A 105 17.98 -11.02 -46.49
CA LEU A 105 17.43 -11.35 -47.80
C LEU A 105 18.47 -12.12 -48.63
N HIS A 106 18.02 -13.12 -49.38
CA HIS A 106 18.80 -13.82 -50.40
C HIS A 106 18.17 -13.57 -51.78
N TYR A 107 18.85 -12.86 -52.67
CA TYR A 107 18.28 -12.39 -53.95
C TYR A 107 16.91 -11.69 -53.80
N GLY A 108 16.77 -10.84 -52.79
CA GLY A 108 15.54 -10.09 -52.53
C GLY A 108 14.45 -10.84 -51.78
N GLU A 109 14.58 -12.16 -51.59
CA GLU A 109 13.61 -12.97 -50.85
C GLU A 109 13.95 -13.05 -49.35
N PRO A 110 12.95 -12.92 -48.44
CA PRO A 110 13.14 -13.11 -47.01
C PRO A 110 13.71 -14.49 -46.68
N HIS A 111 14.91 -14.52 -46.09
CA HIS A 111 15.58 -15.77 -45.72
C HIS A 111 15.52 -16.06 -44.22
N SER A 112 15.92 -15.10 -43.38
CA SER A 112 15.95 -15.29 -41.91
C SER A 112 16.03 -13.97 -41.15
N ILE A 113 15.59 -13.98 -39.89
CA ILE A 113 15.62 -12.84 -38.97
C ILE A 113 16.72 -13.05 -37.93
N HIS A 114 17.51 -12.01 -37.65
CA HIS A 114 18.59 -12.02 -36.68
C HIS A 114 18.46 -10.86 -35.69
N THR A 115 19.11 -11.01 -34.53
CA THR A 115 19.11 -10.02 -33.44
C THR A 115 19.78 -8.71 -33.85
N ASP A 116 20.79 -8.80 -34.72
CA ASP A 116 21.58 -7.67 -35.21
C ASP A 116 22.31 -8.04 -36.52
N ALA A 117 22.93 -7.04 -37.16
CA ALA A 117 23.66 -7.21 -38.42
C ALA A 117 24.89 -8.11 -38.29
N SER A 118 25.53 -8.18 -37.12
CA SER A 118 26.71 -9.02 -36.90
C SER A 118 26.33 -10.51 -36.86
N ALA A 119 25.21 -10.84 -36.21
CA ALA A 119 24.65 -12.19 -36.17
C ALA A 119 24.24 -12.64 -37.59
N ALA A 120 23.60 -11.76 -38.37
CA ALA A 120 23.26 -12.07 -39.77
C ALA A 120 24.50 -12.34 -40.63
N ARG A 121 25.57 -11.54 -40.49
CA ARG A 121 26.84 -11.75 -41.21
C ARG A 121 27.54 -13.05 -40.78
N ALA A 122 27.53 -13.37 -39.49
CA ALA A 122 28.07 -14.61 -38.97
C ALA A 122 27.33 -15.83 -39.53
N TYR A 123 26.00 -15.77 -39.63
CA TYR A 123 25.20 -16.82 -40.28
C TYR A 123 25.60 -17.02 -41.74
N VAL A 124 25.72 -15.95 -42.51
CA VAL A 124 26.11 -16.02 -43.93
C VAL A 124 27.56 -16.52 -44.10
N ALA A 125 28.44 -16.24 -43.14
CA ALA A 125 29.80 -16.79 -43.11
C ALA A 125 29.81 -18.32 -43.02
N THR A 126 28.87 -18.92 -42.25
CA THR A 126 28.73 -20.39 -42.20
C THR A 126 28.29 -21.00 -43.55
N ARG A 127 27.79 -20.19 -44.49
CA ARG A 127 27.37 -20.60 -45.84
C ARG A 127 28.47 -20.40 -46.89
N GLY A 128 29.69 -20.05 -46.48
CA GLY A 128 30.84 -19.92 -47.37
C GLY A 128 31.03 -18.53 -48.00
N VAL A 129 30.27 -17.52 -47.57
CA VAL A 129 30.47 -16.13 -48.01
C VAL A 129 31.28 -15.37 -46.96
N PRO A 130 32.48 -14.85 -47.28
CA PRO A 130 33.33 -14.22 -46.27
C PRO A 130 32.71 -12.95 -45.66
N VAL A 131 32.91 -12.73 -44.36
CA VAL A 131 32.38 -11.56 -43.61
C VAL A 131 32.88 -10.22 -44.17
N HIS A 132 34.01 -10.22 -44.88
CA HIS A 132 34.60 -9.05 -45.54
C HIS A 132 34.10 -8.81 -46.98
N ALA A 133 33.29 -9.72 -47.53
CA ALA A 133 32.67 -9.55 -48.86
C ALA A 133 31.42 -8.64 -48.83
N TRP A 134 31.05 -8.14 -47.65
CA TRP A 134 29.91 -7.25 -47.44
C TRP A 134 30.32 -5.79 -47.71
N GLY A 135 29.73 -5.18 -48.75
CA GLY A 135 29.88 -3.75 -49.06
C GLY A 135 28.66 -2.93 -48.59
N PRO A 136 28.75 -1.58 -48.65
CA PRO A 136 27.58 -0.71 -48.57
C PRO A 136 26.55 -1.14 -49.63
N GLY A 137 25.26 -1.02 -49.33
CA GLY A 137 24.22 -1.41 -50.28
C GLY A 137 24.33 -0.59 -51.56
N ASP A 138 24.63 -1.24 -52.68
CA ASP A 138 24.59 -0.59 -53.98
C ASP A 138 23.14 -0.27 -54.39
N GLU A 139 22.96 0.69 -55.30
CA GLU A 139 21.66 1.03 -55.92
C GLU A 139 21.05 -0.12 -56.77
N ARG A 140 21.74 -1.27 -56.83
CA ARG A 140 21.31 -2.44 -57.59
C ARG A 140 20.01 -3.02 -57.00
N PRO A 141 19.06 -3.47 -57.83
CA PRO A 141 17.85 -4.14 -57.36
C PRO A 141 18.17 -5.31 -56.42
N ALA A 142 17.36 -5.52 -55.38
CA ALA A 142 17.60 -6.56 -54.37
C ALA A 142 17.70 -7.98 -54.96
N ALA A 143 17.02 -8.24 -56.09
CA ALA A 143 17.10 -9.48 -56.85
C ALA A 143 18.47 -9.74 -57.51
N GLN A 144 19.34 -8.73 -57.57
CA GLN A 144 20.69 -8.82 -58.14
C GLN A 144 21.77 -8.87 -57.06
N VAL A 145 21.37 -8.82 -55.78
CA VAL A 145 22.28 -8.86 -54.63
C VAL A 145 22.10 -10.20 -53.91
N LEU A 146 23.18 -10.99 -53.87
CA LEU A 146 23.19 -12.33 -53.29
C LEU A 146 22.71 -12.31 -51.83
N TRP A 147 23.22 -11.39 -51.00
CA TRP A 147 22.79 -11.22 -49.60
C TRP A 147 22.61 -9.75 -49.26
N ARG A 148 21.49 -9.40 -48.63
CA ARG A 148 21.21 -8.04 -48.15
C ARG A 148 20.66 -8.08 -46.73
N ILE A 149 21.13 -7.17 -45.88
CA ILE A 149 20.64 -7.00 -44.50
C ILE A 149 19.74 -5.77 -44.48
N LEU A 150 18.49 -5.95 -44.06
CA LEU A 150 17.54 -4.87 -43.85
C LEU A 150 17.24 -4.72 -42.36
N PRO A 151 17.61 -3.60 -41.72
CA PRO A 151 17.17 -3.34 -40.36
C PRO A 151 15.68 -3.04 -40.36
N PHE A 152 14.97 -3.58 -39.38
CA PHE A 152 13.57 -3.31 -39.19
C PHE A 152 13.27 -3.14 -37.71
N THR A 153 12.25 -2.34 -37.41
CA THR A 153 11.78 -2.08 -36.06
C THR A 153 10.32 -2.47 -35.94
N ARG A 154 9.92 -2.91 -34.76
CA ARG A 154 8.51 -3.18 -34.49
C ARG A 154 7.76 -1.85 -34.39
N ASP A 155 6.71 -1.72 -35.20
CA ASP A 155 5.79 -0.59 -35.14
C ASP A 155 4.54 -0.99 -34.36
N GLU A 156 4.42 -0.48 -33.14
CA GLU A 156 3.29 -0.78 -32.26
C GLU A 156 1.98 -0.12 -32.74
N THR A 157 2.04 0.90 -33.62
CA THR A 157 0.84 1.57 -34.15
C THR A 157 0.13 0.74 -35.21
N VAL A 158 0.90 -0.06 -35.97
CA VAL A 158 0.39 -0.93 -37.05
C VAL A 158 0.30 -2.40 -36.60
N LYS A 159 0.73 -2.72 -35.37
CA LYS A 159 0.96 -4.10 -34.89
C LYS A 159 1.81 -4.92 -35.88
N GLY A 160 2.84 -4.28 -36.46
CA GLY A 160 3.65 -4.85 -37.53
C GLY A 160 5.14 -4.49 -37.38
N PHE A 161 5.91 -4.74 -38.44
CA PHE A 161 7.31 -4.36 -38.53
C PHE A 161 7.50 -3.40 -39.70
N ARG A 162 8.36 -2.39 -39.52
CA ARG A 162 8.74 -1.44 -40.58
C ARG A 162 10.24 -1.49 -40.83
N SER A 163 10.65 -1.41 -42.08
CA SER A 163 12.06 -1.19 -42.42
C SER A 163 12.53 0.15 -41.88
N VAL A 164 13.77 0.19 -41.40
CA VAL A 164 14.45 1.44 -41.08
C VAL A 164 15.29 1.80 -42.29
N ASP A 165 15.00 2.92 -42.94
CA ASP A 165 15.89 3.47 -43.97
C ASP A 165 17.16 3.93 -43.27
N VAL A 166 18.24 3.17 -43.44
CA VAL A 166 19.57 3.59 -43.01
C VAL A 166 20.12 4.47 -44.10
N ALA A 167 20.24 5.77 -43.82
CA ALA A 167 20.97 6.68 -44.68
C ALA A 167 22.38 6.11 -44.92
N PRO A 168 22.88 6.08 -46.16
CA PRO A 168 24.24 5.63 -46.43
C PRO A 168 25.22 6.47 -45.60
N PRO A 169 26.27 5.87 -45.01
CA PRO A 169 27.27 6.64 -44.29
C PRO A 169 27.92 7.65 -45.24
N ASP A 170 27.78 8.94 -44.94
CA ASP A 170 28.43 10.04 -45.67
C ASP A 170 29.92 9.75 -45.83
N GLY A 171 30.39 9.70 -47.09
CA GLY A 171 31.83 9.64 -47.35
C GLY A 171 32.24 9.10 -48.70
N ARG A 172 32.20 9.97 -49.72
CA ARG A 172 33.35 10.30 -50.58
C ARG A 172 32.96 11.35 -51.62
N GLU A 173 33.12 12.62 -51.26
CA GLU A 173 33.50 13.64 -52.25
C GLU A 173 34.89 13.27 -52.76
N GLY A 174 34.95 12.75 -53.99
CA GLY A 174 36.17 12.58 -54.76
C GLY A 174 36.24 13.70 -55.80
N ALA A 175 37.26 14.54 -55.64
CA ALA A 175 37.58 15.68 -56.48
C ALA A 175 37.90 15.31 -57.95
N ALA A 176 37.86 16.35 -58.79
CA ALA A 176 38.22 16.39 -60.21
C ALA A 176 39.58 15.78 -60.56
#